data_AF-A0A9P6IS87-F1
#
_entry.id   AF-A0A9P6IS87-F1
#
_cell.length_a   1.000
_cell.length_b   1.000
_cell.length_c   1.000
_cell.angle_alpha   90.00
_cell.angle_beta   90.00
_cell.angle_gamma   90.00
#
_symmetry.space_group_name_H-M   'P 1'
#
loop_
_entity.id
_entity.type
_entity.pdbx_description
1 polymer ?
#
loop_
_entity_poly.entity_id
_entity_poly.type
_entity_poly.pdbx_seq_one_letter_code
_entity_poly.pdbx_strand_id
1 'polypeptide(L)'
;MYCCSACGKTYQTNSGLWKHTKGRAECLAVLAAEEEEEETDVPITPITVSALPPTTVCSKLKRPTAPTDTDHEAVLSACHRSFATEEDKIRTIVMADWLGVIPFSLQDVLGNSQYALAYPSVVASMSQGQNQYSVQQPELKKRRVKLEHDQDQDNAIETQGGLQDIFRVSPYAAVLRSRTFSEVDPAAGDILNEDWDLRPQYRYACAQMLAGSILLDTRSGHTIMINAIEVYGRTPMVDAHRERLGTIQDVATATSLPHPLWTRYKDIYPTSLPTDHGYRLVIGTQSFDGLVTSSVRLDRVEPPSVGGSTSSLILDTPAASKAIRIFLDWECVEKAVEMTLNEHTKETSNSNRMYHLRQVKTKFDHASTYLMCRAAGPITASHASQPFSIFTIANNDKSQSETERAAGTIFSTVARNVLKHGKRGSLKKETVQDCIDSCKKDTAVRTTLCSLLNAFADGQDSAPILGNRELCARLVPLAQLLSSNLVNANNKVQKFVKQNFERL
;
A
#
# COMPACT_ATOMS: atom_id res chain seq x y z
N MET A 1 -18.44 34.84 14.31
CA MET A 1 -19.11 34.59 15.60
C MET A 1 -19.88 33.29 15.42
N TYR A 2 -19.60 32.27 16.23
CA TYR A 2 -20.11 30.90 16.05
C TYR A 2 -21.30 30.66 16.98
N CYS A 3 -22.41 30.13 16.50
CA CYS A 3 -23.60 29.90 17.33
C CYS A 3 -23.87 28.40 17.51
N CYS A 4 -24.23 27.97 18.72
CA CYS A 4 -24.72 26.62 18.97
C CYS A 4 -26.19 26.53 18.55
N SER A 5 -26.51 25.75 17.52
CA SER A 5 -27.88 25.57 17.01
C SER A 5 -28.83 24.99 18.05
N ALA A 6 -28.31 24.17 18.98
CA ALA A 6 -29.11 23.55 20.03
C ALA A 6 -29.50 24.49 21.19
N CYS A 7 -28.70 25.52 21.49
CA CYS A 7 -28.96 26.39 22.66
C CYS A 7 -28.81 27.91 22.42
N GLY A 8 -28.54 28.32 21.18
CA GLY A 8 -28.45 29.72 20.76
C GLY A 8 -27.24 30.51 21.28
N LYS A 9 -26.29 29.87 21.98
CA LYS A 9 -25.11 30.57 22.53
C LYS A 9 -24.08 30.89 21.46
N THR A 10 -23.58 32.11 21.48
CA THR A 10 -22.57 32.61 20.54
C THR A 10 -21.16 32.60 21.13
N TYR A 11 -20.17 32.22 20.33
CA TYR A 11 -18.76 32.10 20.68
C TYR A 11 -17.88 32.88 19.70
N GLN A 12 -16.80 33.47 20.20
CA GLN A 12 -15.88 34.22 19.34
C GLN A 12 -14.96 33.30 18.51
N THR A 13 -14.71 32.07 18.97
CA THR A 13 -13.82 31.11 18.31
C THR A 13 -14.49 29.74 18.16
N ASN A 14 -14.10 29.00 17.11
CA ASN A 14 -14.61 27.66 16.84
C ASN A 14 -14.29 26.70 17.99
N SER A 15 -13.08 26.80 18.57
CA SER A 15 -12.70 26.01 19.74
C SER A 15 -13.59 26.27 20.96
N GLY A 16 -14.15 27.49 21.10
CA GLY A 16 -15.12 27.82 22.14
C GLY A 16 -16.47 27.13 21.94
N LEU A 17 -16.98 27.12 20.70
CA LEU A 17 -18.19 26.38 20.34
C LEU A 17 -18.00 24.87 20.53
N TRP A 18 -16.85 24.34 20.13
CA TRP A 18 -16.55 22.90 20.17
C TRP A 18 -16.38 22.37 21.60
N LYS A 19 -15.73 23.15 22.49
CA LYS A 19 -15.68 22.82 23.93
C LYS A 19 -17.07 22.82 24.56
N HIS A 20 -17.94 23.70 24.10
CA HIS A 20 -19.31 23.79 24.58
C HIS A 20 -20.16 22.58 24.14
N THR A 21 -20.14 22.20 22.87
CA THR A 21 -20.92 21.07 22.34
C THR A 21 -20.46 19.73 22.91
N LYS A 22 -19.16 19.56 23.17
CA LYS A 22 -18.60 18.34 23.78
C LYS A 22 -18.88 18.22 25.28
N GLY A 23 -19.14 19.34 25.96
CA GLY A 23 -19.42 19.38 27.39
C GLY A 23 -20.88 19.15 27.77
N ARG A 24 -21.81 19.09 26.80
CA ARG A 24 -23.24 18.90 27.05
C ARG A 24 -23.85 17.89 26.09
N ALA A 25 -24.36 16.79 26.64
CA ALA A 25 -24.99 15.71 25.88
C ALA A 25 -26.14 16.17 24.98
N GLU A 26 -26.93 17.16 25.43
CA GLU A 26 -28.07 17.72 24.70
C GLU A 26 -27.66 18.49 23.43
N CYS A 27 -26.48 19.12 23.43
CA CYS A 27 -25.96 19.86 22.27
C CYS A 27 -25.18 18.96 21.31
N LEU A 28 -24.81 17.76 21.74
CA LEU A 28 -24.10 16.76 20.94
C LEU A 28 -25.05 15.99 20.01
N ALA A 29 -26.29 15.75 20.46
CA ALA A 29 -27.29 14.97 19.71
C ALA A 29 -27.74 15.64 18.40
N VAL A 30 -27.76 16.98 18.35
CA VAL A 30 -28.19 17.73 17.15
C VAL A 30 -27.17 17.62 16.00
N LEU A 31 -25.87 17.54 16.32
CA LEU A 31 -24.83 17.30 15.29
C LEU A 31 -24.90 15.90 14.69
N ALA A 32 -25.46 14.92 15.41
CA ALA A 32 -25.62 13.56 14.91
C ALA A 32 -26.89 13.38 14.06
N ALA A 33 -27.91 14.23 14.25
CA ALA A 33 -29.18 14.14 13.54
C ALA A 33 -29.17 14.83 12.16
N GLU A 34 -28.29 15.82 11.95
CA GLU A 34 -28.11 16.48 10.64
C GLU A 34 -27.24 15.64 9.67
N GLU A 35 -26.71 14.47 10.08
CA GLU A 35 -25.88 13.57 9.27
C GLU A 35 -26.64 12.42 8.59
N GLU A 36 -27.96 12.30 8.78
CA GLU A 36 -28.81 11.25 8.19
C GLU A 36 -29.86 11.86 7.24
N GLU A 37 -29.50 12.10 5.97
CA GLU A 37 -30.50 12.18 4.89
C GLU A 37 -30.80 10.77 4.35
N GLU A 38 -32.10 10.49 4.20
CA GLU A 38 -32.71 9.20 3.87
C GLU A 38 -32.24 8.61 2.52
N GLU A 39 -31.65 7.41 2.59
CA GLU A 39 -31.48 6.50 1.45
C GLU A 39 -32.85 5.90 1.09
N THR A 40 -33.50 6.39 0.03
CA THR A 40 -34.70 5.74 -0.53
C THR A 40 -34.31 4.61 -1.48
N ASP A 41 -34.77 3.40 -1.18
CA ASP A 41 -34.64 2.20 -2.03
C ASP A 41 -35.34 2.41 -3.39
N VAL A 42 -34.58 2.41 -4.49
CA VAL A 42 -35.11 2.35 -5.86
C VAL A 42 -34.99 0.91 -6.39
N PRO A 43 -36.09 0.28 -6.84
CA PRO A 43 -36.05 -1.08 -7.34
C PRO A 43 -35.37 -1.17 -8.71
N ILE A 44 -34.39 -2.08 -8.80
CA ILE A 44 -33.60 -2.39 -9.99
C ILE A 44 -34.47 -3.12 -11.02
N THR A 45 -34.59 -2.57 -12.23
CA THR A 45 -35.05 -3.31 -13.42
C THR A 45 -33.85 -3.88 -14.18
N PRO A 46 -33.89 -5.14 -14.62
CA PRO A 46 -32.74 -5.79 -15.26
C PRO A 46 -32.54 -5.25 -16.68
N ILE A 47 -31.43 -4.56 -16.91
CA ILE A 47 -30.92 -4.25 -18.26
C ILE A 47 -30.13 -5.46 -18.73
N THR A 48 -30.53 -6.02 -19.87
CA THR A 48 -29.80 -7.10 -20.55
C THR A 48 -28.56 -6.51 -21.23
N VAL A 49 -27.38 -6.72 -20.67
CA VAL A 49 -26.11 -6.29 -21.26
C VAL A 49 -25.54 -7.42 -22.11
N SER A 50 -25.40 -7.15 -23.40
CA SER A 50 -24.74 -8.01 -24.39
C SER A 50 -23.26 -8.19 -24.02
N ALA A 51 -22.79 -9.44 -24.07
CA ALA A 51 -21.41 -9.82 -23.75
C ALA A 51 -20.40 -9.01 -24.59
N LEU A 52 -19.51 -8.28 -23.91
CA LEU A 52 -18.31 -7.72 -24.53
C LEU A 52 -17.23 -8.82 -24.66
N PRO A 53 -16.48 -8.83 -25.77
CA PRO A 53 -15.43 -9.82 -25.99
C PRO A 53 -14.27 -9.63 -24.98
N PRO A 54 -13.55 -10.70 -24.64
CA PRO A 54 -12.46 -10.65 -23.66
C PRO A 54 -11.30 -9.78 -24.16
N THR A 55 -11.01 -8.69 -23.43
CA THR A 55 -9.86 -7.82 -23.69
C THR A 55 -8.56 -8.56 -23.36
N THR A 56 -7.77 -8.86 -24.39
CA THR A 56 -6.45 -9.49 -24.27
C THR A 56 -5.40 -8.46 -23.85
N VAL A 57 -5.30 -8.11 -22.56
CA VAL A 57 -4.32 -7.10 -22.08
C VAL A 57 -3.07 -7.74 -21.46
N CYS A 58 -3.06 -9.04 -21.16
CA CYS A 58 -2.11 -9.60 -20.19
C CYS A 58 -0.74 -10.10 -20.72
N SER A 59 -0.26 -9.70 -21.91
CA SER A 59 0.95 -10.31 -22.52
C SER A 59 2.19 -9.42 -22.63
N LYS A 60 2.27 -8.27 -21.94
CA LYS A 60 3.35 -7.28 -22.17
C LYS A 60 4.16 -6.82 -20.95
N LEU A 61 4.12 -7.51 -19.81
CA LEU A 61 5.10 -7.27 -18.75
C LEU A 61 6.39 -8.03 -19.06
N LYS A 62 7.41 -7.33 -19.60
CA LYS A 62 8.75 -7.90 -19.82
C LYS A 62 9.61 -7.65 -18.58
N ARG A 63 10.21 -8.71 -18.06
CA ARG A 63 11.21 -8.62 -16.99
C ARG A 63 12.34 -7.67 -17.41
N PRO A 64 12.77 -6.72 -16.56
CA PRO A 64 13.97 -5.95 -16.82
C PRO A 64 15.16 -6.89 -16.98
N THR A 65 15.83 -6.88 -18.12
CA THR A 65 17.13 -7.54 -18.29
C THR A 65 18.15 -6.77 -17.46
N ALA A 66 18.74 -7.41 -16.46
CA ALA A 66 19.83 -6.82 -15.69
C ALA A 66 20.97 -6.43 -16.66
N PRO A 67 21.54 -5.21 -16.56
CA PRO A 67 22.76 -4.87 -17.28
C PRO A 67 23.86 -5.83 -16.83
N THR A 68 24.53 -6.46 -17.78
CA THR A 68 25.66 -7.33 -17.48
C THR A 68 26.93 -6.49 -17.39
N ASP A 69 27.92 -6.86 -16.55
CA ASP A 69 29.22 -6.16 -16.48
C ASP A 69 29.91 -6.00 -17.86
N THR A 70 29.55 -6.86 -18.82
CA THR A 70 29.98 -6.81 -20.22
C THR A 70 29.43 -5.62 -21.00
N ASP A 71 28.26 -5.10 -20.63
CA ASP A 71 27.62 -3.96 -21.30
C ASP A 71 28.29 -2.64 -20.90
N HIS A 72 28.71 -2.51 -19.63
CA HIS A 72 29.38 -1.32 -19.13
C HIS A 72 30.74 -1.09 -19.80
N GLU A 73 31.57 -2.14 -19.93
CA GLU A 73 32.87 -2.03 -20.61
C GLU A 73 32.71 -1.71 -22.09
N ALA A 74 31.69 -2.24 -22.75
CA ALA A 74 31.39 -1.93 -24.15
C ALA A 74 30.95 -0.46 -24.33
N VAL A 75 30.15 0.08 -23.40
CA VAL A 75 29.78 1.50 -23.37
C VAL A 75 31.00 2.39 -23.13
N LEU A 76 31.85 2.05 -22.17
CA LEU A 76 33.08 2.79 -21.89
C LEU A 76 34.05 2.75 -23.07
N SER A 77 34.15 1.62 -23.77
CA SER A 77 34.98 1.48 -24.96
C SER A 77 34.44 2.29 -26.14
N ALA A 78 33.12 2.26 -26.38
CA ALA A 78 32.47 3.06 -27.43
C ALA A 78 32.63 4.57 -27.21
N CYS A 79 32.68 5.01 -25.94
CA CYS A 79 32.88 6.42 -25.59
C CYS A 79 34.36 6.82 -25.41
N HIS A 80 35.31 5.91 -25.65
CA HIS A 80 36.75 6.12 -25.40
C HIS A 80 37.06 6.54 -23.94
N ARG A 81 36.33 6.00 -22.97
CA ARG A 81 36.44 6.32 -21.53
C ARG A 81 36.93 5.16 -20.67
N SER A 82 37.38 4.04 -21.27
CA SER A 82 37.91 2.88 -20.53
C SER A 82 39.06 3.19 -19.56
N PHE A 83 39.81 4.27 -19.80
CA PHE A 83 40.91 4.72 -18.93
C PHE A 83 40.63 6.04 -18.18
N ALA A 84 39.37 6.49 -18.15
CA ALA A 84 38.98 7.70 -17.41
C ALA A 84 38.97 7.45 -15.89
N THR A 85 38.78 8.52 -15.10
CA THR A 85 38.53 8.38 -13.66
C THR A 85 37.24 7.58 -13.41
N GLU A 86 37.13 6.91 -12.27
CA GLU A 86 35.92 6.12 -11.96
C GLU A 86 34.65 6.98 -11.96
N GLU A 87 34.77 8.25 -11.55
CA GLU A 87 33.67 9.21 -11.64
C GLU A 87 33.22 9.48 -13.09
N ASP A 88 34.18 9.69 -14.01
CA ASP A 88 33.88 9.93 -15.43
C ASP A 88 33.33 8.66 -16.12
N LYS A 89 33.81 7.47 -15.72
CA LYS A 89 33.26 6.20 -16.21
C LYS A 89 31.80 6.04 -15.80
N ILE A 90 31.48 6.30 -14.53
CA ILE A 90 30.12 6.24 -14.01
C ILE A 90 29.22 7.24 -14.75
N ARG A 91 29.64 8.49 -14.91
CA ARG A 91 28.88 9.50 -15.67
C ARG A 91 28.60 9.06 -17.10
N THR A 92 29.60 8.48 -17.77
CA THR A 92 29.47 8.01 -19.16
C THR A 92 28.45 6.88 -19.29
N ILE A 93 28.46 5.91 -18.37
CA ILE A 93 27.49 4.81 -18.35
C ILE A 93 26.08 5.34 -18.08
N VAL A 94 25.93 6.23 -17.08
CA VAL A 94 24.64 6.85 -16.75
C VAL A 94 24.08 7.64 -17.92
N MET A 95 24.90 8.39 -18.66
CA MET A 95 24.44 9.12 -19.84
C MET A 95 23.97 8.20 -20.97
N ALA A 96 24.64 7.06 -21.18
CA ALA A 96 24.21 6.07 -22.17
C ALA A 96 22.85 5.44 -21.80
N ASP A 97 22.67 5.09 -20.53
CA ASP A 97 21.40 4.58 -20.00
C ASP A 97 20.28 5.64 -20.13
N TRP A 98 20.59 6.91 -19.84
CA TRP A 98 19.63 8.01 -19.91
C TRP A 98 19.17 8.28 -21.34
N LEU A 99 20.09 8.15 -22.30
CA LEU A 99 19.80 8.28 -23.72
C LEU A 99 19.10 7.05 -24.29
N GLY A 100 19.01 5.93 -23.55
CA GLY A 100 18.40 4.68 -24.00
C GLY A 100 19.15 4.00 -25.15
N VAL A 101 20.46 4.26 -25.25
CA VAL A 101 21.32 3.67 -26.28
C VAL A 101 21.99 2.40 -25.75
N ILE A 102 22.16 1.40 -26.62
CA ILE A 102 22.82 0.14 -26.29
C ILE A 102 24.14 -0.01 -27.04
N PRO A 103 25.15 -0.67 -26.45
CA PRO A 103 26.39 -0.99 -27.15
C PRO A 103 26.17 -2.11 -28.17
N PHE A 104 26.83 -1.98 -29.32
CA PHE A 104 26.92 -3.03 -30.35
C PHE A 104 28.33 -3.01 -30.96
N SER A 105 28.77 -4.13 -31.56
CA SER A 105 30.05 -4.19 -32.28
C SER A 105 29.86 -4.06 -33.79
N LEU A 106 30.75 -3.29 -34.41
CA LEU A 106 30.92 -3.20 -35.86
C LEU A 106 32.22 -3.89 -36.23
N GLN A 107 32.14 -4.87 -37.11
CA GLN A 107 33.32 -5.54 -37.66
C GLN A 107 33.61 -5.05 -39.09
N ASP A 108 34.82 -4.59 -39.35
CA ASP A 108 35.28 -4.24 -40.69
C ASP A 108 35.67 -5.48 -41.53
N VAL A 109 35.90 -5.27 -42.83
CA VAL A 109 36.31 -6.33 -43.77
C VAL A 109 37.68 -6.95 -43.47
N LEU A 110 38.46 -6.32 -42.57
CA LEU A 110 39.77 -6.81 -42.11
C LEU A 110 39.67 -7.56 -40.77
N GLY A 111 38.46 -7.68 -40.21
CA GLY A 111 38.17 -8.39 -38.97
C GLY A 111 38.33 -7.55 -37.69
N ASN A 112 38.57 -6.24 -37.79
CA ASN A 112 38.68 -5.36 -36.61
C ASN A 112 37.28 -5.02 -36.08
N SER A 113 37.09 -5.21 -34.77
CA SER A 113 35.83 -4.89 -34.09
C SER A 113 35.94 -3.57 -33.33
N GLN A 114 34.99 -2.66 -33.55
CA GLN A 114 34.84 -1.43 -32.77
C GLN A 114 33.46 -1.42 -32.08
N TYR A 115 33.39 -0.84 -30.89
CA TYR A 115 32.13 -0.65 -30.18
C TYR A 115 31.49 0.69 -30.53
N ALA A 116 30.17 0.68 -30.73
CA ALA A 116 29.36 1.87 -30.99
C ALA A 116 28.08 1.84 -30.14
N LEU A 117 27.42 3.00 -29.99
CA LEU A 117 26.16 3.15 -29.28
C LEU A 117 25.05 3.53 -30.24
N ALA A 118 23.90 2.85 -30.17
CA ALA A 118 22.72 3.23 -30.93
C ALA A 118 21.44 2.80 -30.20
N TYR A 119 20.30 3.36 -30.61
CA TYR A 119 19.01 2.88 -30.13
C TYR A 119 18.75 1.44 -30.55
N PRO A 120 18.05 0.63 -29.73
CA PRO A 120 17.74 -0.77 -30.06
C PRO A 120 17.05 -0.95 -31.43
N SER A 121 16.19 -0.01 -31.82
CA SER A 121 15.52 0.01 -33.13
C SER A 121 16.50 0.17 -34.29
N VAL A 122 17.54 0.98 -34.11
CA VAL A 122 18.59 1.21 -35.11
C VAL A 122 19.45 -0.04 -35.25
N VAL A 123 19.89 -0.64 -34.14
CA VAL A 123 20.66 -1.89 -34.15
C VAL A 123 19.87 -3.04 -34.82
N ALA A 124 18.58 -3.14 -34.54
CA ALA A 124 17.70 -4.12 -35.19
C ALA A 124 17.52 -3.88 -36.70
N SER A 125 17.47 -2.62 -37.13
CA SER A 125 17.40 -2.28 -38.57
C SER A 125 18.72 -2.57 -39.30
N MET A 126 19.85 -2.37 -38.62
CA MET A 126 21.18 -2.59 -39.18
C MET A 126 21.51 -4.09 -39.36
N SER A 127 20.98 -4.95 -38.48
CA SER A 127 21.15 -6.40 -38.57
C SER A 127 20.24 -7.08 -39.59
N GLN A 128 19.19 -6.39 -40.07
CA GLN A 128 18.25 -6.90 -41.08
C GLN A 128 18.55 -6.43 -42.51
N GLY A 129 19.43 -5.43 -42.70
CA GLY A 129 19.83 -4.92 -44.00
C GLY A 129 20.95 -5.75 -44.66
N GLN A 130 20.96 -5.83 -46.00
CA GLN A 130 22.14 -6.24 -46.78
C GLN A 130 23.21 -5.15 -46.71
N ASN A 131 23.84 -4.99 -45.55
CA ASN A 131 24.94 -4.03 -45.35
C ASN A 131 26.30 -4.74 -45.43
N GLN A 132 27.35 -4.00 -45.81
CA GLN A 132 28.74 -4.47 -45.91
C GLN A 132 29.42 -4.74 -44.54
N TYR A 133 28.68 -4.72 -43.43
CA TYR A 133 29.20 -4.82 -42.07
C TYR A 133 28.41 -5.85 -41.26
N SER A 134 29.11 -6.65 -40.45
CA SER A 134 28.52 -7.62 -39.53
C SER A 134 28.29 -6.96 -38.16
N VAL A 135 27.07 -7.07 -37.63
CA VAL A 135 26.69 -6.58 -36.30
C VAL A 135 26.63 -7.78 -35.34
N GLN A 136 27.43 -7.75 -34.27
CA GLN A 136 27.46 -8.82 -33.27
C GLN A 136 27.24 -8.28 -31.84
N GLN A 137 26.83 -9.17 -30.92
CA GLN A 137 26.79 -8.85 -29.50
C GLN A 137 28.22 -8.77 -28.92
N PRO A 138 28.47 -7.93 -27.89
CA PRO A 138 29.79 -7.78 -27.29
C PRO A 138 30.28 -9.08 -26.64
N GLU A 139 31.42 -9.62 -27.07
CA GLU A 139 32.17 -10.65 -26.34
C GLU A 139 33.55 -10.10 -25.93
N LEU A 140 33.87 -10.06 -24.63
CA LEU A 140 35.25 -9.84 -24.17
C LEU A 140 35.69 -10.67 -22.96
N LYS A 141 36.97 -11.04 -23.01
CA LYS A 141 37.72 -11.97 -22.14
C LYS A 141 38.11 -11.31 -20.81
N LYS A 142 37.76 -11.96 -19.70
CA LYS A 142 38.01 -11.53 -18.31
C LYS A 142 39.50 -11.28 -18.04
N ARG A 143 39.88 -10.07 -17.59
CA ARG A 143 41.15 -9.81 -16.91
C ARG A 143 40.86 -9.27 -15.50
N ARG A 144 41.26 -10.02 -14.47
CA ARG A 144 41.11 -9.64 -13.06
C ARG A 144 42.09 -8.52 -12.72
N VAL A 145 41.60 -7.41 -12.17
CA VAL A 145 42.42 -6.42 -11.46
C VAL A 145 41.95 -6.37 -10.01
N LYS A 146 42.91 -6.45 -9.07
CA LYS A 146 42.70 -6.36 -7.62
C LYS A 146 42.56 -4.89 -7.22
N LEU A 147 41.66 -4.58 -6.29
CA LEU A 147 41.49 -3.25 -5.71
C LEU A 147 42.02 -3.24 -4.27
N GLU A 148 42.87 -2.26 -3.97
CA GLU A 148 43.24 -1.82 -2.62
C GLU A 148 42.39 -0.58 -2.24
N HIS A 149 42.12 -0.47 -0.94
CA HIS A 149 41.36 0.58 -0.26
C HIS A 149 41.95 1.99 -0.44
N ASP A 150 41.09 3.02 -0.40
CA ASP A 150 41.22 4.08 0.63
C ASP A 150 40.01 5.04 0.69
N GLN A 151 40.04 5.82 1.77
CA GLN A 151 38.97 6.36 2.61
C GLN A 151 38.25 7.64 2.13
N ASP A 152 37.02 7.78 2.65
CA ASP A 152 36.24 8.97 3.07
C ASP A 152 36.55 10.34 2.48
N GLN A 153 35.52 10.96 1.90
CA GLN A 153 35.20 12.38 2.17
C GLN A 153 33.71 12.69 1.92
N ASP A 154 33.07 13.19 2.98
CA ASP A 154 31.77 13.84 2.99
C ASP A 154 31.73 15.02 2.01
N ASN A 155 30.81 14.97 1.05
CA ASN A 155 30.25 16.15 0.39
C ASN A 155 28.80 15.85 0.02
N ALA A 156 27.89 16.69 0.50
CA ALA A 156 26.48 16.67 0.15
C ALA A 156 26.35 17.01 -1.35
N ILE A 157 26.10 15.99 -2.17
CA ILE A 157 25.81 16.13 -3.60
C ILE A 157 24.30 16.04 -3.78
N GLU A 158 23.71 17.09 -4.36
CA GLU A 158 22.39 17.01 -5.00
C GLU A 158 22.46 16.01 -6.17
N THR A 159 22.26 14.73 -5.89
CA THR A 159 22.07 13.72 -6.94
C THR A 159 20.59 13.58 -7.23
N GLN A 160 20.20 13.92 -8.47
CA GLN A 160 18.96 13.44 -9.08
C GLN A 160 19.07 11.91 -9.23
N GLY A 161 18.86 11.19 -8.14
CA GLY A 161 19.17 9.77 -8.03
C GLY A 161 18.11 8.86 -8.64
N GLY A 162 18.55 7.85 -9.39
CA GLY A 162 17.72 6.72 -9.80
C GLY A 162 17.61 5.66 -8.70
N LEU A 163 16.83 4.59 -8.94
CA LEU A 163 16.72 3.47 -8.00
C LEU A 163 18.08 2.84 -7.66
N GLN A 164 19.01 2.84 -8.62
CA GLN A 164 20.37 2.31 -8.44
C GLN A 164 21.17 3.09 -7.40
N ASP A 165 20.95 4.40 -7.28
CA ASP A 165 21.66 5.21 -6.29
C ASP A 165 21.21 4.83 -4.87
N ILE A 166 19.91 4.57 -4.67
CA ILE A 166 19.39 4.02 -3.41
C ILE A 166 20.08 2.68 -3.10
N PHE A 167 20.24 1.79 -4.09
CA PHE A 167 20.89 0.49 -3.86
C PHE A 167 22.37 0.58 -3.52
N ARG A 168 23.01 1.72 -3.80
CA ARG A 168 24.40 1.99 -3.43
C ARG A 168 24.49 2.53 -2.01
N VAL A 169 23.64 3.50 -1.65
CA VAL A 169 23.77 4.26 -0.40
C VAL A 169 22.87 3.77 0.74
N SER A 170 21.88 2.92 0.45
CA SER A 170 20.92 2.47 1.46
C SER A 170 21.62 1.64 2.55
N PRO A 171 21.30 1.86 3.84
CA PRO A 171 21.71 0.95 4.91
C PRO A 171 21.16 -0.48 4.76
N TYR A 172 20.19 -0.68 3.86
CA TYR A 172 19.56 -1.97 3.59
C TYR A 172 19.91 -2.51 2.19
N ALA A 173 21.02 -2.04 1.60
CA ALA A 173 21.43 -2.37 0.24
C ALA A 173 21.50 -3.90 -0.03
N ALA A 174 21.95 -4.71 0.93
CA ALA A 174 22.05 -6.16 0.77
C ALA A 174 20.67 -6.80 0.50
N VAL A 175 19.67 -6.44 1.31
CA VAL A 175 18.28 -6.87 1.13
C VAL A 175 17.74 -6.38 -0.21
N LEU A 176 17.94 -5.10 -0.56
CA LEU A 176 17.39 -4.52 -1.79
C LEU A 176 17.98 -5.17 -3.04
N ARG A 177 19.28 -5.48 -3.05
CA ARG A 177 19.97 -6.15 -4.17
C ARG A 177 19.53 -7.60 -4.38
N SER A 178 18.93 -8.23 -3.37
CA SER A 178 18.34 -9.57 -3.51
C SER A 178 17.01 -9.56 -4.27
N ARG A 179 16.47 -8.38 -4.60
CA ARG A 179 15.15 -8.20 -5.19
C ARG A 179 15.23 -7.46 -6.52
N THR A 180 14.19 -7.61 -7.32
CA THR A 180 14.08 -6.94 -8.64
C THR A 180 12.87 -6.03 -8.60
N PHE A 181 13.05 -4.81 -9.13
CA PHE A 181 12.00 -3.82 -9.17
C PHE A 181 11.86 -3.23 -10.57
N SER A 182 10.64 -2.85 -10.93
CA SER A 182 10.33 -2.12 -12.17
C SER A 182 9.53 -0.88 -11.83
N GLU A 183 9.82 0.26 -12.46
CA GLU A 183 8.97 1.44 -12.32
C GLU A 183 7.57 1.16 -12.86
N VAL A 184 6.54 1.76 -12.26
CA VAL A 184 5.16 1.68 -12.75
C VAL A 184 5.12 2.10 -14.22
N ASP A 185 4.66 1.19 -15.06
CA ASP A 185 4.46 1.39 -16.49
C ASP A 185 2.95 1.46 -16.82
N PRO A 186 2.56 1.74 -18.07
CA PRO A 186 1.14 1.80 -18.43
C PRO A 186 0.38 0.48 -18.17
N ALA A 187 1.02 -0.69 -18.32
CA ALA A 187 0.36 -1.97 -18.10
C ALA A 187 0.03 -2.20 -16.62
N ALA A 188 0.96 -1.88 -15.72
CA ALA A 188 0.70 -1.85 -14.29
C ALA A 188 -0.37 -0.80 -13.95
N GLY A 189 -0.32 0.36 -14.62
CA GLY A 189 -1.34 1.42 -14.52
C GLY A 189 -2.75 0.95 -14.83
N ASP A 190 -2.92 0.19 -15.91
CA ASP A 190 -4.20 -0.38 -16.33
C ASP A 190 -4.72 -1.39 -15.29
N ILE A 191 -3.85 -2.25 -14.75
CA ILE A 191 -4.23 -3.21 -13.69
C ILE A 191 -4.71 -2.48 -12.42
N LEU A 192 -4.00 -1.42 -12.02
CA LEU A 192 -4.34 -0.63 -10.82
C LEU A 192 -5.62 0.23 -10.99
N ASN A 193 -6.10 0.41 -12.22
CA ASN A 193 -7.29 1.20 -12.54
C ASN A 193 -8.44 0.39 -13.15
N GLU A 194 -8.37 -0.95 -13.09
CA GLU A 194 -9.47 -1.79 -13.56
C GLU A 194 -10.72 -1.66 -12.67
N ASP A 195 -11.90 -1.86 -13.25
CA ASP A 195 -13.17 -1.78 -12.54
C ASP A 195 -13.39 -2.97 -11.60
N TRP A 196 -13.47 -2.69 -10.30
CA TRP A 196 -13.65 -3.70 -9.25
C TRP A 196 -15.09 -4.20 -9.10
N ASP A 197 -16.07 -3.47 -9.60
CA ASP A 197 -17.47 -3.90 -9.59
C ASP A 197 -17.65 -5.07 -10.57
N LEU A 198 -17.09 -4.91 -11.77
CA LEU A 198 -17.12 -5.94 -12.81
C LEU A 198 -16.05 -7.02 -12.62
N ARG A 199 -14.88 -6.67 -12.07
CA ARG A 199 -13.75 -7.59 -11.87
C ARG A 199 -13.26 -7.61 -10.42
N PRO A 200 -14.03 -8.24 -9.52
CA PRO A 200 -13.77 -8.22 -8.09
C PRO A 200 -12.42 -8.78 -7.66
N GLN A 201 -11.79 -9.66 -8.45
CA GLN A 201 -10.47 -10.23 -8.15
C GLN A 201 -9.35 -9.17 -8.15
N TYR A 202 -9.53 -8.07 -8.89
CA TYR A 202 -8.50 -7.04 -9.03
C TYR A 202 -8.18 -6.34 -7.71
N ARG A 203 -9.11 -6.34 -6.74
CA ARG A 203 -8.83 -5.81 -5.39
C ARG A 203 -7.67 -6.53 -4.70
N TYR A 204 -7.53 -7.84 -4.91
CA TYR A 204 -6.45 -8.63 -4.31
C TYR A 204 -5.16 -8.47 -5.12
N ALA A 205 -5.27 -8.45 -6.45
CA ALA A 205 -4.15 -8.18 -7.34
C ALA A 205 -3.52 -6.82 -7.08
N CYS A 206 -4.32 -5.76 -6.91
CA CYS A 206 -3.84 -4.41 -6.64
C CYS A 206 -3.12 -4.31 -5.29
N ALA A 207 -3.68 -4.91 -4.23
CA ALA A 207 -3.02 -4.98 -2.94
C ALA A 207 -1.67 -5.71 -3.05
N GLN A 208 -1.65 -6.86 -3.72
CA GLN A 208 -0.45 -7.66 -3.91
C GLN A 208 0.62 -6.93 -4.73
N MET A 209 0.22 -6.25 -5.82
CA MET A 209 1.13 -5.52 -6.70
C MET A 209 1.83 -4.37 -5.98
N LEU A 210 1.11 -3.64 -5.13
CA LEU A 210 1.67 -2.51 -4.39
C LEU A 210 2.49 -2.95 -3.15
N ALA A 211 2.32 -4.17 -2.67
CA ALA A 211 3.08 -4.69 -1.54
C ALA A 211 4.58 -4.81 -1.88
N GLY A 212 5.45 -4.27 -1.03
CA GLY A 212 6.89 -4.23 -1.29
C GLY A 212 7.33 -3.12 -2.24
N SER A 213 6.43 -2.26 -2.73
CA SER A 213 6.83 -1.18 -3.64
C SER A 213 7.71 -0.13 -2.96
N ILE A 214 8.59 0.49 -3.73
CA ILE A 214 9.44 1.60 -3.30
C ILE A 214 8.84 2.91 -3.80
N LEU A 215 8.69 3.88 -2.90
CA LEU A 215 8.37 5.27 -3.24
C LEU A 215 9.62 6.13 -3.06
N LEU A 216 10.08 6.76 -4.13
CA LEU A 216 11.22 7.66 -4.16
C LEU A 216 10.76 9.09 -4.49
N ASP A 217 10.99 10.04 -3.59
CA ASP A 217 10.88 11.47 -3.90
C ASP A 217 12.15 11.94 -4.61
N THR A 218 12.04 12.22 -5.90
CA THR A 218 13.19 12.64 -6.71
C THR A 218 13.73 14.03 -6.38
N ARG A 219 13.01 14.83 -5.57
CA ARG A 219 13.47 16.16 -5.16
C ARG A 219 14.33 16.12 -3.90
N SER A 220 13.96 15.25 -2.95
CA SER A 220 14.59 15.17 -1.63
C SER A 220 15.47 13.93 -1.45
N GLY A 221 15.35 12.92 -2.32
CA GLY A 221 15.96 11.61 -2.14
C GLY A 221 15.29 10.76 -1.06
N HIS A 222 14.25 11.28 -0.39
CA HIS A 222 13.50 10.53 0.60
C HIS A 222 12.88 9.29 -0.05
N THR A 223 13.18 8.13 0.53
CA THR A 223 12.80 6.85 -0.07
C THR A 223 12.21 5.96 1.00
N ILE A 224 11.04 5.37 0.72
CA ILE A 224 10.46 4.33 1.56
C ILE A 224 10.20 3.05 0.78
N MET A 225 10.21 1.92 1.48
CA MET A 225 9.62 0.67 1.01
C MET A 225 8.29 0.42 1.75
N ILE A 226 7.26 0.07 1.01
CA ILE A 226 5.93 -0.31 1.54
C ILE A 226 6.00 -1.75 2.04
N ASN A 227 5.97 -1.93 3.34
CA ASN A 227 5.93 -3.26 3.96
C ASN A 227 4.52 -3.84 4.00
N ALA A 228 3.51 -3.01 4.18
CA ALA A 228 2.11 -3.45 4.17
C ALA A 228 1.20 -2.36 3.62
N ILE A 229 0.23 -2.78 2.82
CA ILE A 229 -0.76 -1.90 2.21
C ILE A 229 -2.16 -2.52 2.31
N GLU A 230 -3.16 -1.66 2.49
CA GLU A 230 -4.57 -2.02 2.51
C GLU A 230 -5.29 -1.24 1.42
N VAL A 231 -6.13 -1.90 0.62
CA VAL A 231 -6.84 -1.24 -0.47
C VAL A 231 -8.35 -1.15 -0.22
N TYR A 232 -8.95 -0.04 -0.64
CA TYR A 232 -10.34 0.32 -0.41
C TYR A 232 -11.00 0.76 -1.72
N GLY A 233 -12.17 0.20 -2.05
CA GLY A 233 -12.87 0.56 -3.28
C GLY A 233 -13.40 2.00 -3.24
N ARG A 234 -13.56 2.65 -4.40
CA ARG A 234 -13.95 4.08 -4.48
C ARG A 234 -15.42 4.36 -4.28
N THR A 235 -16.32 3.41 -4.55
CA THR A 235 -17.77 3.64 -4.59
C THR A 235 -18.48 2.94 -3.43
N PRO A 236 -19.65 3.44 -2.98
CA PRO A 236 -20.43 2.79 -1.90
C PRO A 236 -20.77 1.33 -2.21
N MET A 237 -21.06 1.05 -3.48
CA MET A 237 -21.46 -0.27 -3.96
C MET A 237 -20.32 -1.29 -3.90
N VAL A 238 -19.08 -0.83 -4.16
CA VAL A 238 -17.90 -1.69 -4.13
C VAL A 238 -17.36 -1.83 -2.70
N ASP A 239 -17.36 -0.76 -1.92
CA ASP A 239 -16.83 -0.77 -0.57
C ASP A 239 -17.51 0.22 0.40
N ALA A 240 -18.02 -0.32 1.50
CA ALA A 240 -18.57 0.49 2.57
C ALA A 240 -17.49 1.32 3.31
N HIS A 241 -16.20 0.98 3.18
CA HIS A 241 -15.08 1.69 3.82
C HIS A 241 -14.35 2.66 2.90
N ARG A 242 -14.94 3.00 1.75
CA ARG A 242 -14.37 3.96 0.79
C ARG A 242 -13.98 5.29 1.42
N GLU A 243 -13.00 5.95 0.80
CA GLU A 243 -12.79 7.37 1.00
C GLU A 243 -14.08 8.17 0.71
N ARG A 244 -14.53 8.96 1.68
CA ARG A 244 -15.71 9.82 1.51
C ARG A 244 -15.28 11.11 0.82
N LEU A 245 -15.91 11.40 -0.31
CA LEU A 245 -15.81 12.68 -0.98
C LEU A 245 -16.88 13.61 -0.42
N GLY A 246 -16.53 14.85 -0.13
CA GLY A 246 -17.49 15.82 0.38
C GLY A 246 -16.94 17.24 0.41
N THR A 247 -17.73 18.13 0.97
CA THR A 247 -17.39 19.54 1.17
C THR A 247 -17.56 19.89 2.64
N ILE A 248 -16.60 20.62 3.21
CA ILE A 248 -16.71 21.24 4.53
C ILE A 248 -16.76 22.75 4.29
N GLN A 249 -17.86 23.40 4.71
CA GLN A 249 -18.06 24.84 4.49
C GLN A 249 -17.88 25.23 3.01
N ASP A 250 -18.49 24.47 2.09
CA ASP A 250 -18.39 24.62 0.63
C ASP A 250 -16.98 24.44 0.03
N VAL A 251 -16.01 24.01 0.83
CA VAL A 251 -14.66 23.66 0.36
C VAL A 251 -14.54 22.16 0.21
N ALA A 252 -14.17 21.69 -0.98
CA ALA A 252 -13.93 20.29 -1.24
C ALA A 252 -12.86 19.74 -0.28
N THR A 253 -13.15 18.60 0.35
CA THR A 253 -12.20 17.93 1.25
C THR A 253 -11.02 17.39 0.46
N ALA A 254 -9.82 17.43 1.06
CA ALA A 254 -8.64 16.79 0.48
C ALA A 254 -8.91 15.32 0.18
N THR A 255 -8.55 14.88 -1.03
CA THR A 255 -8.82 13.54 -1.53
C THR A 255 -7.59 12.91 -2.15
N SER A 256 -7.54 11.57 -2.19
CA SER A 256 -6.53 10.84 -2.94
C SER A 256 -6.89 10.60 -4.41
N LEU A 257 -8.03 11.10 -4.89
CA LEU A 257 -8.39 10.93 -6.30
C LEU A 257 -7.34 11.54 -7.23
N PRO A 258 -6.90 10.81 -8.28
CA PRO A 258 -5.94 11.33 -9.22
C PRO A 258 -6.52 12.50 -10.02
N HIS A 259 -5.77 13.61 -10.07
CA HIS A 259 -6.16 14.75 -10.89
C HIS A 259 -5.87 14.47 -12.38
N PRO A 260 -6.82 14.71 -13.32
CA PRO A 260 -6.67 14.31 -14.72
C PRO A 260 -5.44 14.86 -15.45
N LEU A 261 -4.90 16.00 -14.98
CA LEU A 261 -3.82 16.73 -15.66
C LEU A 261 -2.48 16.73 -14.92
N TRP A 262 -2.43 16.31 -13.65
CA TRP A 262 -1.31 16.65 -12.77
C TRP A 262 -0.66 15.46 -12.06
N THR A 263 -0.86 14.25 -12.57
CA THR A 263 -0.18 13.05 -12.05
C THR A 263 1.05 12.70 -12.89
N ARG A 264 2.04 12.04 -12.27
CA ARG A 264 3.22 11.50 -12.97
C ARG A 264 2.84 10.26 -13.78
N TYR A 265 2.06 9.39 -13.16
CA TYR A 265 1.52 8.18 -13.74
C TYR A 265 0.04 8.44 -14.05
N LYS A 266 -0.42 8.03 -15.23
CA LYS A 266 -1.82 8.18 -15.61
C LYS A 266 -2.70 7.50 -14.55
N ASP A 267 -3.69 8.23 -14.02
CA ASP A 267 -4.68 7.72 -13.08
C ASP A 267 -4.11 7.12 -11.77
N ILE A 268 -2.88 7.49 -11.39
CA ILE A 268 -2.27 7.09 -10.11
C ILE A 268 -1.69 8.33 -9.42
N TYR A 269 -2.05 8.51 -8.15
CA TYR A 269 -1.71 9.69 -7.37
C TYR A 269 -1.31 9.32 -5.93
N PRO A 270 0.00 9.21 -5.64
CA PRO A 270 0.47 9.08 -4.27
C PRO A 270 0.33 10.43 -3.54
N THR A 271 -0.34 10.45 -2.39
CA THR A 271 -0.57 11.66 -1.60
C THR A 271 -0.63 11.37 -0.11
N SER A 272 -0.49 12.41 0.71
CA SER A 272 -0.73 12.34 2.15
C SER A 272 -2.02 13.04 2.52
N LEU A 273 -2.93 12.33 3.18
CA LEU A 273 -4.18 12.88 3.66
C LEU A 273 -4.05 13.25 5.15
N PRO A 274 -4.44 14.47 5.56
CA PRO A 274 -4.39 14.87 6.96
C PRO A 274 -5.43 14.10 7.78
N THR A 275 -5.10 13.83 9.04
CA THR A 275 -5.96 13.22 10.04
C THR A 275 -5.72 13.85 11.40
N ASP A 276 -6.60 13.58 12.37
CA ASP A 276 -6.45 14.01 13.76
C ASP A 276 -5.15 13.52 14.43
N HIS A 277 -4.46 12.53 13.84
CA HIS A 277 -3.28 11.87 14.39
C HIS A 277 -2.06 11.96 13.47
N GLY A 278 -2.02 12.93 12.56
CA GLY A 278 -0.94 13.11 11.57
C GLY A 278 -1.40 12.83 10.15
N TYR A 279 -0.55 12.25 9.32
CA TYR A 279 -0.85 12.02 7.90
C TYR A 279 -1.01 10.54 7.58
N ARG A 280 -1.92 10.21 6.67
CA ARG A 280 -2.02 8.89 6.04
C ARG A 280 -1.38 8.96 4.67
N LEU A 281 -0.43 8.08 4.38
CA LEU A 281 0.12 7.95 3.03
C LEU A 281 -0.75 7.01 2.21
N VAL A 282 -1.26 7.50 1.09
CA VAL A 282 -2.23 6.82 0.25
C VAL A 282 -1.76 6.84 -1.20
N ILE A 283 -1.88 5.71 -1.89
CA ILE A 283 -1.76 5.64 -3.35
C ILE A 283 -3.17 5.60 -3.91
N GLY A 284 -3.65 6.73 -4.39
CA GLY A 284 -4.99 6.83 -4.95
C GLY A 284 -5.02 6.50 -6.44
N THR A 285 -6.05 5.77 -6.86
CA THR A 285 -6.36 5.46 -8.26
C THR A 285 -7.82 5.82 -8.56
N GLN A 286 -8.28 5.61 -9.80
CA GLN A 286 -9.69 5.79 -10.16
C GLN A 286 -10.60 4.71 -9.56
N SER A 287 -10.06 3.51 -9.30
CA SER A 287 -10.82 2.36 -8.82
C SER A 287 -10.73 2.16 -7.31
N PHE A 288 -9.61 2.54 -6.70
CA PHE A 288 -9.37 2.33 -5.28
C PHE A 288 -8.44 3.37 -4.64
N ASP A 289 -8.35 3.34 -3.31
CA ASP A 289 -7.29 3.98 -2.55
C ASP A 289 -6.48 2.93 -1.76
N GLY A 290 -5.15 3.01 -1.86
CA GLY A 290 -4.21 2.11 -1.22
C GLY A 290 -3.54 2.78 -0.02
N LEU A 291 -4.01 2.48 1.19
CA LEU A 291 -3.46 2.98 2.44
C LEU A 291 -2.19 2.22 2.83
N VAL A 292 -1.06 2.92 2.91
CA VAL A 292 0.19 2.36 3.43
C VAL A 292 0.07 2.22 4.95
N THR A 293 0.11 0.98 5.45
CA THR A 293 -0.03 0.66 6.88
C THR A 293 1.28 0.19 7.52
N SER A 294 2.33 0.01 6.74
CA SER A 294 3.69 -0.19 7.25
C SER A 294 4.71 0.20 6.18
N SER A 295 5.78 0.89 6.59
CA SER A 295 6.87 1.27 5.69
C SER A 295 8.22 1.42 6.41
N VAL A 296 9.31 1.23 5.69
CA VAL A 296 10.70 1.45 6.16
C VAL A 296 11.35 2.54 5.31
N ARG A 297 12.11 3.44 5.94
CA ARG A 297 12.96 4.40 5.21
C ARG A 297 14.16 3.67 4.62
N LEU A 298 14.41 3.85 3.33
CA LEU A 298 15.55 3.22 2.65
C LEU A 298 16.75 4.16 2.55
N ASP A 299 16.57 5.47 2.70
CA ASP A 299 17.66 6.45 2.63
C ASP A 299 18.42 6.63 3.97
N ARG A 300 17.88 6.10 5.08
CA ARG A 300 18.44 6.25 6.43
C ARG A 300 17.91 5.19 7.38
N VAL A 301 18.63 4.97 8.48
CA VAL A 301 18.19 4.07 9.55
C VAL A 301 17.21 4.82 10.47
N GLU A 302 15.92 4.54 10.33
CA GLU A 302 14.86 5.02 11.22
C GLU A 302 13.95 3.86 11.64
N PRO A 303 13.27 3.95 12.79
CA PRO A 303 12.25 2.98 13.15
C PRO A 303 11.18 2.88 12.05
N PRO A 304 10.77 1.66 11.64
CA PRO A 304 9.69 1.49 10.67
C PRO A 304 8.41 2.19 11.13
N SER A 305 7.69 2.82 10.20
CA SER A 305 6.33 3.29 10.45
C SER A 305 5.38 2.09 10.37
N VAL A 306 4.54 1.90 11.39
CA VAL A 306 3.58 0.78 11.47
C VAL A 306 2.26 1.32 12.04
N GLY A 307 1.19 1.17 11.26
CA GLY A 307 -0.13 1.74 11.51
C GLY A 307 -0.58 2.63 10.34
N GLY A 308 -1.81 3.13 10.40
CA GLY A 308 -2.38 3.96 9.33
C GLY A 308 -1.76 5.36 9.21
N SER A 309 -1.15 5.89 10.27
CA SER A 309 -0.48 7.19 10.25
C SER A 309 1.02 7.06 10.01
N THR A 310 1.59 7.96 9.22
CA THR A 310 3.03 8.01 8.94
C THR A 310 3.58 9.43 9.04
N SER A 311 4.86 9.51 9.42
CA SER A 311 5.69 10.71 9.35
C SER A 311 6.93 10.50 8.46
N SER A 312 7.08 9.31 7.87
CA SER A 312 8.29 8.91 7.14
C SER A 312 8.36 9.53 5.74
N LEU A 313 7.20 9.76 5.11
CA LEU A 313 7.07 10.43 3.82
C LEU A 313 5.74 11.19 3.82
N ILE A 314 5.80 12.51 3.69
CA ILE A 314 4.62 13.39 3.69
C ILE A 314 4.53 14.06 2.32
N LEU A 315 3.40 13.85 1.63
CA LEU A 315 3.08 14.32 0.29
C LEU A 315 1.83 15.20 0.36
N ASP A 316 1.95 16.36 1.01
CA ASP A 316 0.86 17.29 1.28
C ASP A 316 0.61 18.30 0.14
N THR A 317 1.44 18.27 -0.90
CA THR A 317 1.33 19.16 -2.06
C THR A 317 1.34 18.37 -3.38
N PRO A 318 0.62 18.83 -4.43
CA PRO A 318 0.64 18.18 -5.74
C PRO A 318 2.05 18.08 -6.34
N ALA A 319 2.91 19.06 -6.09
CA ALA A 319 4.30 19.03 -6.53
C ALA A 319 5.10 17.91 -5.86
N ALA A 320 4.82 17.60 -4.59
CA ALA A 320 5.42 16.46 -3.90
C ALA A 320 4.96 15.13 -4.49
N SER A 321 3.65 14.98 -4.71
CA SER A 321 3.09 13.80 -5.36
C SER A 321 3.67 13.56 -6.76
N LYS A 322 3.82 14.61 -7.58
CA LYS A 322 4.38 14.51 -8.94
C LYS A 322 5.87 14.11 -8.97
N ALA A 323 6.60 14.42 -7.90
CA ALA A 323 8.00 14.03 -7.74
C ALA A 323 8.19 12.56 -7.33
N ILE A 324 7.12 11.86 -6.93
CA ILE A 324 7.23 10.47 -6.53
C ILE A 324 7.38 9.55 -7.73
N ARG A 325 8.44 8.74 -7.71
CA ARG A 325 8.57 7.54 -8.54
C ARG A 325 8.16 6.31 -7.74
N ILE A 326 7.38 5.44 -8.37
CA ILE A 326 6.88 4.20 -7.78
C ILE A 326 7.56 3.02 -8.48
N PHE A 327 8.30 2.22 -7.73
CA PHE A 327 8.91 0.99 -8.21
C PHE A 327 8.24 -0.22 -7.58
N LEU A 328 7.68 -1.10 -8.40
CA LEU A 328 6.98 -2.31 -7.99
C LEU A 328 7.97 -3.46 -7.82
N ASP A 329 7.78 -4.28 -6.79
CA ASP A 329 8.54 -5.52 -6.62
C ASP A 329 8.08 -6.56 -7.66
N TRP A 330 9.04 -7.11 -8.42
CA TRP A 330 8.73 -7.99 -9.55
C TRP A 330 8.00 -9.27 -9.14
N GLU A 331 8.37 -9.88 -8.01
CA GLU A 331 7.71 -11.10 -7.50
C GLU A 331 6.25 -10.81 -7.12
N CYS A 332 5.99 -9.62 -6.57
CA CYS A 332 4.64 -9.15 -6.27
C CYS A 332 3.83 -8.86 -7.53
N VAL A 333 4.45 -8.29 -8.57
CA VAL A 333 3.81 -8.07 -9.88
C VAL A 333 3.41 -9.39 -10.52
N GLU A 334 4.30 -10.39 -10.55
CA GLU A 334 4.00 -11.72 -11.11
C GLU A 334 2.79 -12.35 -10.40
N LYS A 335 2.78 -12.36 -9.07
CA LYS A 335 1.65 -12.87 -8.28
C LYS A 335 0.36 -12.08 -8.52
N ALA A 336 0.45 -10.76 -8.64
CA ALA A 336 -0.72 -9.94 -8.92
C ALA A 336 -1.31 -10.26 -10.30
N VAL A 337 -0.47 -10.43 -11.32
CA VAL A 337 -0.90 -10.83 -12.66
C VAL A 337 -1.61 -12.19 -12.61
N GLU A 338 -1.07 -13.18 -11.92
CA GLU A 338 -1.74 -14.48 -11.73
C GLU A 338 -3.13 -14.33 -11.09
N MET A 339 -3.27 -13.45 -10.09
CA MET A 339 -4.56 -13.15 -9.46
C MET A 339 -5.56 -12.52 -10.44
N THR A 340 -5.12 -11.65 -11.36
CA THR A 340 -6.03 -11.04 -12.36
C THR A 340 -6.63 -12.07 -13.31
N LEU A 341 -5.86 -13.12 -13.64
CA LEU A 341 -6.27 -14.20 -14.53
C LEU A 341 -7.24 -15.19 -13.86
N ASN A 342 -7.33 -15.19 -12.53
CA ASN A 342 -8.23 -16.07 -11.78
C ASN A 342 -9.39 -15.27 -11.17
N GLU A 343 -10.55 -15.30 -11.82
CA GLU A 343 -11.80 -14.65 -11.37
C GLU A 343 -12.29 -15.15 -10.00
N HIS A 344 -11.81 -16.30 -9.53
CA HIS A 344 -12.18 -16.87 -8.23
C HIS A 344 -11.25 -16.43 -7.09
N THR A 345 -10.24 -15.60 -7.37
CA THR A 345 -9.35 -15.05 -6.34
C THR A 345 -10.15 -14.28 -5.29
N LYS A 346 -9.97 -14.65 -4.02
CA LYS A 346 -10.67 -14.04 -2.87
C LYS A 346 -9.71 -13.56 -1.77
N GLU A 347 -8.42 -13.73 -1.96
CA GLU A 347 -7.37 -13.39 -1.00
C GLU A 347 -6.01 -13.22 -1.66
N THR A 348 -5.12 -12.48 -0.98
CA THR A 348 -3.74 -12.22 -1.40
C THR A 348 -2.80 -13.40 -1.10
N SER A 349 -3.14 -14.23 -0.10
CA SER A 349 -2.40 -15.45 0.24
C SER A 349 -3.27 -16.37 1.11
N ASN A 350 -3.01 -17.69 1.00
CA ASN A 350 -3.75 -18.73 1.71
C ASN A 350 -3.28 -18.91 3.17
N SER A 351 -2.11 -18.34 3.52
CA SER A 351 -1.56 -18.41 4.88
C SER A 351 -1.97 -17.18 5.69
N ASN A 352 -2.11 -17.32 7.01
CA ASN A 352 -2.38 -16.21 7.93
C ASN A 352 -3.57 -15.30 7.53
N ARG A 353 -4.62 -15.87 6.91
CA ARG A 353 -5.77 -15.15 6.31
C ARG A 353 -6.33 -13.98 7.13
N MET A 354 -6.39 -14.14 8.46
CA MET A 354 -6.85 -13.08 9.38
C MET A 354 -6.01 -11.80 9.33
N TYR A 355 -4.71 -11.91 9.05
CA TYR A 355 -3.79 -10.78 8.91
C TYR A 355 -3.97 -10.03 7.59
N HIS A 356 -4.65 -10.64 6.61
CA HIS A 356 -5.01 -9.98 5.36
C HIS A 356 -6.31 -9.16 5.47
N LEU A 357 -6.99 -9.21 6.62
CA LEU A 357 -8.09 -8.30 6.92
C LEU A 357 -7.56 -6.89 7.20
N ARG A 358 -8.29 -5.90 6.71
CA ARG A 358 -7.99 -4.47 6.87
C ARG A 358 -8.15 -3.99 8.31
N GLN A 359 -7.52 -2.87 8.66
CA GLN A 359 -7.58 -2.24 9.98
C GLN A 359 -8.86 -1.40 10.21
N VAL A 360 -10.01 -1.93 9.82
CA VAL A 360 -11.32 -1.28 9.99
C VAL A 360 -11.85 -1.44 11.41
N LYS A 361 -12.66 -0.49 11.89
CA LYS A 361 -13.22 -0.48 13.26
C LYS A 361 -14.74 -0.25 13.30
N THR A 362 -15.39 -0.30 12.14
CA THR A 362 -16.81 0.00 11.97
C THR A 362 -17.44 -0.93 10.94
N LYS A 363 -18.76 -0.84 10.78
CA LYS A 363 -19.54 -1.57 9.76
C LYS A 363 -19.34 -3.08 9.81
N PHE A 364 -19.30 -3.67 11.01
CA PHE A 364 -19.15 -5.11 11.22
C PHE A 364 -20.32 -5.93 10.64
N ASP A 365 -21.44 -5.28 10.36
CA ASP A 365 -22.57 -5.86 9.64
C ASP A 365 -22.35 -5.92 8.12
N HIS A 366 -21.36 -5.23 7.57
CA HIS A 366 -21.12 -5.18 6.12
C HIS A 366 -20.08 -6.21 5.66
N ALA A 367 -20.35 -6.87 4.52
CA ALA A 367 -19.45 -7.89 3.98
C ALA A 367 -18.06 -7.34 3.60
N SER A 368 -17.98 -6.09 3.14
CA SER A 368 -16.69 -5.48 2.74
C SER A 368 -15.69 -5.35 3.90
N THR A 369 -16.16 -5.33 5.15
CA THR A 369 -15.34 -5.35 6.37
C THR A 369 -14.43 -6.57 6.45
N TYR A 370 -14.85 -7.68 5.83
CA TYR A 370 -14.17 -8.97 5.90
C TYR A 370 -13.40 -9.33 4.62
N LEU A 371 -13.24 -8.37 3.70
CA LEU A 371 -12.41 -8.57 2.52
C LEU A 371 -10.93 -8.62 2.91
N MET A 372 -10.23 -9.63 2.40
CA MET A 372 -8.80 -9.83 2.61
C MET A 372 -7.96 -8.99 1.64
N CYS A 373 -8.22 -7.68 1.65
CA CYS A 373 -7.63 -6.67 0.75
C CYS A 373 -6.37 -6.02 1.33
N ARG A 374 -5.63 -6.77 2.14
CA ARG A 374 -4.35 -6.34 2.70
C ARG A 374 -3.25 -7.29 2.26
N ALA A 375 -2.12 -6.72 1.89
CA ALA A 375 -0.95 -7.46 1.47
C ALA A 375 0.29 -6.94 2.20
N ALA A 376 1.24 -7.85 2.44
CA ALA A 376 2.55 -7.55 2.97
C ALA A 376 3.61 -7.82 1.93
N GLY A 377 4.66 -6.99 1.92
CA GLY A 377 5.79 -7.16 1.03
C GLY A 377 6.59 -8.41 1.40
N PRO A 378 7.39 -8.97 0.48
CA PRO A 378 8.02 -10.28 0.68
C PRO A 378 8.97 -10.34 1.90
N ILE A 379 9.65 -9.23 2.23
CA ILE A 379 10.55 -9.11 3.40
C ILE A 379 9.77 -9.15 4.74
N THR A 380 8.48 -8.80 4.71
CA THR A 380 7.64 -8.66 5.92
C THR A 380 6.39 -9.55 5.86
N ALA A 381 6.40 -10.59 5.03
CA ALA A 381 5.28 -11.51 4.84
C ALA A 381 4.93 -12.31 6.12
N SER A 382 5.87 -12.49 7.05
CA SER A 382 5.60 -13.16 8.33
C SER A 382 4.59 -12.39 9.18
N HIS A 383 3.66 -13.10 9.82
CA HIS A 383 2.64 -12.50 10.69
C HIS A 383 3.25 -11.65 11.83
N ALA A 384 4.48 -11.92 12.27
CA ALA A 384 5.19 -11.14 13.29
C ALA A 384 5.58 -9.72 12.81
N SER A 385 5.68 -9.53 11.50
CA SER A 385 6.09 -8.27 10.85
C SER A 385 4.91 -7.50 10.25
N GLN A 386 3.71 -8.08 10.29
CA GLN A 386 2.50 -7.42 9.81
C GLN A 386 1.83 -6.63 10.95
N PRO A 387 1.39 -5.38 10.71
CA PRO A 387 0.63 -4.64 11.70
C PRO A 387 -0.61 -5.42 12.20
N PHE A 388 -0.87 -5.38 13.50
CA PHE A 388 -2.09 -5.91 14.08
C PHE A 388 -3.32 -5.09 13.67
N SER A 389 -4.45 -5.77 13.49
CA SER A 389 -5.78 -5.19 13.38
C SER A 389 -6.63 -5.65 14.58
N ILE A 390 -7.82 -5.10 14.74
CA ILE A 390 -8.76 -5.58 15.78
C ILE A 390 -9.04 -7.09 15.65
N PHE A 391 -8.92 -7.68 14.46
CA PHE A 391 -9.19 -9.10 14.21
C PHE A 391 -8.04 -10.02 14.61
N THR A 392 -6.82 -9.48 14.72
CA THR A 392 -5.59 -10.23 15.04
C THR A 392 -4.98 -9.84 16.39
N ILE A 393 -5.49 -8.78 17.03
CA ILE A 393 -4.94 -8.26 18.28
C ILE A 393 -4.92 -9.30 19.40
N ALA A 394 -5.84 -10.26 19.41
CA ALA A 394 -5.86 -11.37 20.37
C ALA A 394 -4.60 -12.26 20.35
N ASN A 395 -3.85 -12.26 19.23
CA ASN A 395 -2.61 -13.04 19.07
C ASN A 395 -1.37 -12.32 19.65
N ASN A 396 -1.54 -11.19 20.33
CA ASN A 396 -0.42 -10.46 20.91
C ASN A 396 -0.11 -10.99 22.33
N ASP A 397 0.72 -12.03 22.40
CA ASP A 397 0.98 -12.85 23.59
C ASP A 397 1.52 -12.10 24.83
N LYS A 398 2.17 -10.93 24.66
CA LYS A 398 3.04 -10.34 25.70
C LYS A 398 2.63 -8.95 26.22
N SER A 399 1.42 -8.46 25.96
CA SER A 399 1.03 -7.12 26.46
C SER A 399 -0.44 -6.86 26.69
N GLN A 400 -1.29 -7.89 26.67
CA GLN A 400 -2.71 -7.67 26.90
C GLN A 400 -3.11 -8.16 28.28
N SER A 401 -3.84 -7.31 28.98
CA SER A 401 -4.66 -7.80 30.08
C SER A 401 -5.65 -8.83 29.55
N GLU A 402 -6.06 -9.76 30.40
CA GLU A 402 -7.06 -10.77 30.04
C GLU A 402 -8.35 -10.13 29.50
N THR A 403 -8.73 -8.98 30.07
CA THR A 403 -9.85 -8.15 29.62
C THR A 403 -9.72 -7.72 28.14
N GLU A 404 -8.55 -7.25 27.72
CA GLU A 404 -8.33 -6.78 26.35
C GLU A 404 -8.22 -7.96 25.37
N ARG A 405 -7.63 -9.06 25.83
CA ARG A 405 -7.60 -10.33 25.08
C ARG A 405 -9.01 -10.87 24.85
N ALA A 406 -9.92 -10.72 25.81
CA ALA A 406 -11.32 -11.10 25.66
C ALA A 406 -12.01 -10.28 24.54
N ALA A 407 -11.85 -8.96 24.55
CA ALA A 407 -12.36 -8.10 23.48
C ALA A 407 -11.77 -8.45 22.10
N GLY A 408 -10.45 -8.68 22.02
CA GLY A 408 -9.81 -9.15 20.79
C GLY A 408 -10.34 -10.50 20.31
N THR A 409 -10.65 -11.41 21.25
CA THR A 409 -11.23 -12.73 20.96
C THR A 409 -12.59 -12.60 20.29
N ILE A 410 -13.44 -11.67 20.73
CA ILE A 410 -14.74 -11.39 20.07
C ILE A 410 -14.53 -11.03 18.60
N PHE A 411 -13.68 -10.04 18.29
CA PHE A 411 -13.43 -9.64 16.90
C PHE A 411 -12.85 -10.78 16.06
N SER A 412 -11.90 -11.53 16.63
CA SER A 412 -11.30 -12.67 15.95
C SER A 412 -12.34 -13.75 15.64
N THR A 413 -13.25 -14.05 16.57
CA THR A 413 -14.35 -15.01 16.37
C THR A 413 -15.36 -14.51 15.35
N VAL A 414 -15.76 -13.24 15.43
CA VAL A 414 -16.67 -12.61 14.45
C VAL A 414 -16.11 -12.74 13.03
N ALA A 415 -14.86 -12.34 12.81
CA ALA A 415 -14.23 -12.44 11.50
C ALA A 415 -14.06 -13.88 11.03
N ARG A 416 -13.63 -14.81 11.90
CA ARG A 416 -13.53 -16.24 11.53
C ARG A 416 -14.88 -16.82 11.10
N ASN A 417 -15.96 -16.48 11.82
CA ASN A 417 -17.29 -16.99 11.50
C ASN A 417 -17.80 -16.43 10.16
N VAL A 418 -17.53 -15.16 9.85
CA VAL A 418 -17.86 -14.60 8.53
C VAL A 418 -17.01 -15.23 7.43
N LEU A 419 -15.70 -15.37 7.61
CA LEU A 419 -14.81 -15.97 6.61
C LEU A 419 -15.16 -17.44 6.32
N LYS A 420 -15.59 -18.20 7.34
CA LYS A 420 -15.93 -19.63 7.21
C LYS A 420 -17.35 -19.87 6.71
N HIS A 421 -18.31 -19.06 7.11
CA HIS A 421 -19.74 -19.32 6.89
C HIS A 421 -20.44 -18.24 6.04
N GLY A 422 -19.73 -17.19 5.62
CA GLY A 422 -20.28 -16.10 4.81
C GLY A 422 -21.48 -15.45 5.49
N LYS A 423 -22.58 -15.30 4.73
CA LYS A 423 -23.86 -14.76 5.22
C LYS A 423 -24.49 -15.55 6.39
N ARG A 424 -24.07 -16.81 6.59
CA ARG A 424 -24.54 -17.66 7.70
C ARG A 424 -23.65 -17.54 8.96
N GLY A 425 -22.62 -16.70 8.92
CA GLY A 425 -21.78 -16.44 10.08
C GLY A 425 -22.57 -15.79 11.21
N SER A 426 -22.52 -16.39 12.40
CA SER A 426 -23.17 -15.89 13.61
C SER A 426 -22.19 -15.80 14.77
N LEU A 427 -22.44 -14.91 15.73
CA LEU A 427 -21.76 -14.86 17.01
C LEU A 427 -22.60 -15.62 18.04
N LYS A 428 -21.98 -16.54 18.78
CA LYS A 428 -22.66 -17.30 19.84
C LYS A 428 -22.69 -16.52 21.15
N LYS A 429 -23.80 -16.63 21.87
CA LYS A 429 -24.01 -16.01 23.18
C LYS A 429 -23.01 -16.53 24.21
N GLU A 430 -22.77 -17.84 24.20
CA GLU A 430 -21.76 -18.53 25.02
C GLU A 430 -20.37 -17.88 24.89
N THR A 431 -19.92 -17.60 23.67
CA THR A 431 -18.60 -16.96 23.46
C THR A 431 -18.52 -15.56 24.08
N VAL A 432 -19.62 -14.81 24.06
CA VAL A 432 -19.68 -13.48 24.70
C VAL A 432 -19.62 -13.64 26.22
N GLN A 433 -20.34 -14.61 26.77
CA GLN A 433 -20.35 -14.91 28.20
C GLN A 433 -18.96 -15.33 28.71
N ASP A 434 -18.28 -16.24 28.00
CA ASP A 434 -16.91 -16.66 28.33
C ASP A 434 -15.94 -15.47 28.36
N CYS A 435 -16.09 -14.56 27.39
CA CYS A 435 -15.29 -13.34 27.34
C CYS A 435 -15.58 -12.42 28.54
N ILE A 436 -16.86 -12.25 28.92
CA ILE A 436 -17.26 -11.49 30.12
C ILE A 436 -16.63 -12.10 31.37
N ASP A 437 -16.68 -13.42 31.52
CA ASP A 437 -16.20 -14.12 32.72
C ASP A 437 -14.69 -14.03 32.88
N SER A 438 -13.95 -13.97 31.77
CA SER A 438 -12.50 -13.70 31.76
C SER A 438 -12.12 -12.23 32.04
N CYS A 439 -13.09 -11.31 32.02
CA CYS A 439 -12.82 -9.88 32.23
C CYS A 439 -12.82 -9.50 33.71
N LYS A 440 -11.86 -8.68 34.12
CA LYS A 440 -11.87 -8.01 35.43
C LYS A 440 -13.18 -7.21 35.63
N LYS A 441 -13.68 -7.22 36.87
CA LYS A 441 -14.86 -6.45 37.29
C LYS A 441 -14.65 -4.95 37.02
N ASP A 442 -15.75 -4.25 36.75
CA ASP A 442 -15.83 -2.79 36.60
C ASP A 442 -14.93 -2.18 35.51
N THR A 443 -14.63 -2.95 34.46
CA THR A 443 -13.89 -2.44 33.29
C THR A 443 -14.86 -1.99 32.18
N ALA A 444 -14.50 -0.93 31.45
CA ALA A 444 -15.30 -0.44 30.31
C ALA A 444 -15.51 -1.52 29.24
N VAL A 445 -14.51 -2.40 29.04
CA VAL A 445 -14.61 -3.56 28.15
C VAL A 445 -15.69 -4.51 28.64
N ARG A 446 -15.68 -4.90 29.92
CA ARG A 446 -16.70 -5.77 30.50
C ARG A 446 -18.09 -5.17 30.35
N THR A 447 -18.26 -3.88 30.67
CA THR A 447 -19.54 -3.17 30.51
C THR A 447 -20.03 -3.21 29.06
N THR A 448 -19.13 -3.01 28.10
CA THR A 448 -19.45 -3.08 26.66
C THR A 448 -19.82 -4.50 26.22
N LEU A 449 -19.14 -5.53 26.74
CA LEU A 449 -19.47 -6.93 26.48
C LEU A 449 -20.82 -7.33 27.09
N CYS A 450 -21.17 -6.84 28.28
CA CYS A 450 -22.51 -7.03 28.85
C CYS A 450 -23.58 -6.37 27.96
N SER A 451 -23.30 -5.18 27.43
CA SER A 451 -24.20 -4.51 26.48
C SER A 451 -24.32 -5.29 25.15
N LEU A 452 -23.23 -5.91 24.70
CA LEU A 452 -23.23 -6.81 23.54
C LEU A 452 -24.10 -8.05 23.78
N LEU A 453 -24.06 -8.62 24.99
CA LEU A 453 -24.89 -9.77 25.37
C LEU A 453 -26.39 -9.45 25.30
N ASN A 454 -26.77 -8.20 25.59
CA ASN A 454 -28.15 -7.73 25.52
C ASN A 454 -28.65 -7.49 24.08
N ALA A 455 -27.76 -7.46 23.08
CA ALA A 455 -28.14 -7.34 21.67
C ALA A 455 -28.58 -8.67 21.03
N PHE A 456 -28.59 -9.76 21.81
CA PHE A 456 -29.13 -11.05 21.38
C PHE A 456 -30.64 -11.05 21.63
N ALA A 457 -31.42 -11.39 20.60
CA ALA A 457 -32.87 -11.52 20.73
C ALA A 457 -33.25 -12.57 21.80
N ASP A 458 -34.39 -12.36 22.46
CA ASP A 458 -34.88 -13.24 23.52
C ASP A 458 -35.00 -14.69 23.04
N GLY A 459 -34.42 -15.62 23.81
CA GLY A 459 -34.40 -17.04 23.50
C GLY A 459 -33.46 -17.46 22.36
N GLN A 460 -32.66 -16.56 21.78
CA GLN A 460 -31.67 -16.90 20.76
C GLN A 460 -30.27 -17.11 21.35
N ASP A 461 -29.64 -18.24 21.01
CA ASP A 461 -28.27 -18.58 21.41
C ASP A 461 -27.19 -18.02 20.47
N SER A 462 -27.60 -17.45 19.33
CA SER A 462 -26.68 -16.85 18.38
C SER A 462 -27.31 -15.66 17.66
N ALA A 463 -26.48 -14.68 17.31
CA ALA A 463 -26.88 -13.52 16.52
C ALA A 463 -26.19 -13.56 15.15
N PRO A 464 -26.89 -13.32 14.03
CA PRO A 464 -26.23 -13.18 12.72
C PRO A 464 -25.26 -11.99 12.76
N ILE A 465 -24.13 -12.10 12.06
CA ILE A 465 -23.13 -11.02 12.01
C ILE A 465 -23.45 -10.05 10.89
N LEU A 466 -23.53 -10.55 9.65
CA LEU A 466 -23.79 -9.70 8.49
C LEU A 466 -25.25 -9.23 8.46
N GLY A 467 -25.47 -7.95 8.17
CA GLY A 467 -26.77 -7.28 8.18
C GLY A 467 -27.32 -6.94 9.57
N ASN A 468 -26.61 -7.30 10.65
CA ASN A 468 -27.05 -7.04 12.02
C ASN A 468 -26.52 -5.71 12.55
N ARG A 469 -27.28 -4.63 12.27
CA ARG A 469 -26.94 -3.26 12.69
C ARG A 469 -26.86 -3.11 14.21
N GLU A 470 -27.71 -3.80 14.97
CA GLU A 470 -27.71 -3.73 16.44
C GLU A 470 -26.43 -4.33 17.03
N LEU A 471 -26.04 -5.52 16.58
CA LEU A 471 -24.79 -6.15 16.98
C LEU A 471 -23.60 -5.26 16.60
N CYS A 472 -23.59 -4.70 15.39
CA CYS A 472 -22.55 -3.78 14.95
C CYS A 472 -22.45 -2.53 15.85
N ALA A 473 -23.58 -1.93 16.23
CA ALA A 473 -23.62 -0.75 17.10
C ALA A 473 -22.99 -1.02 18.49
N ARG A 474 -22.99 -2.27 18.97
CA ARG A 474 -22.29 -2.68 20.21
C ARG A 474 -20.82 -3.03 19.98
N LEU A 475 -20.46 -3.55 18.82
CA LEU A 475 -19.07 -3.85 18.46
C LEU A 475 -18.23 -2.59 18.21
N VAL A 476 -18.81 -1.50 17.70
CA VAL A 476 -18.06 -0.25 17.44
C VAL A 476 -17.42 0.35 18.69
N PRO A 477 -18.13 0.58 19.81
CA PRO A 477 -17.51 1.03 21.06
C PRO A 477 -16.44 0.07 21.58
N LEU A 478 -16.66 -1.25 21.43
CA LEU A 478 -15.66 -2.25 21.84
C LEU A 478 -14.36 -2.12 21.02
N ALA A 479 -14.46 -1.83 19.72
CA ALA A 479 -13.30 -1.61 18.85
C ALA A 479 -12.54 -0.33 19.24
N GLN A 480 -13.25 0.72 19.64
CA GLN A 480 -12.65 1.98 20.10
C GLN A 480 -11.79 1.75 21.36
N LEU A 481 -12.27 0.95 22.32
CA LEU A 481 -11.54 0.61 23.54
C LEU A 481 -10.21 -0.13 23.29
N LEU A 482 -10.05 -0.78 22.14
CA LEU A 482 -8.80 -1.48 21.76
C LEU A 482 -7.77 -0.58 21.06
N SER A 483 -8.06 0.69 20.82
CA SER A 483 -7.23 1.56 19.98
C SER A 483 -5.83 1.79 20.53
N SER A 484 -5.68 2.08 21.83
CA SER A 484 -4.37 2.22 22.48
C SER A 484 -3.54 0.94 22.39
N ASN A 485 -4.21 -0.21 22.49
CA ASN A 485 -3.56 -1.50 22.55
C ASN A 485 -3.04 -1.92 21.18
N LEU A 486 -3.78 -1.57 20.13
CA LEU A 486 -3.32 -1.70 18.75
C LEU A 486 -2.05 -0.88 18.50
N VAL A 487 -2.02 0.38 18.94
CA VAL A 487 -0.82 1.22 18.81
C VAL A 487 0.36 0.57 19.54
N ASN A 488 0.17 0.13 20.79
CA ASN A 488 1.21 -0.53 21.56
C ASN A 488 1.68 -1.86 20.94
N ALA A 489 0.77 -2.64 20.39
CA ALA A 489 1.10 -3.88 19.69
C ALA A 489 1.90 -3.60 18.41
N ASN A 490 1.50 -2.59 17.64
CA ASN A 490 2.17 -2.19 16.40
C ASN A 490 3.56 -1.59 16.65
N ASN A 491 3.77 -0.90 17.77
CA ASN A 491 5.10 -0.46 18.18
C ASN A 491 6.08 -1.64 18.38
N LYS A 492 5.58 -2.83 18.73
CA LYS A 492 6.42 -4.05 18.80
C LYS A 492 6.72 -4.62 17.42
N VAL A 493 5.75 -4.56 16.50
CA VAL A 493 5.92 -4.99 15.10
C VAL A 493 7.07 -4.24 14.43
N GLN A 494 7.27 -2.96 14.74
CA GLN A 494 8.40 -2.16 14.24
C GLN A 494 9.76 -2.85 14.46
N LYS A 495 9.94 -3.53 15.60
CA LYS A 495 11.18 -4.25 15.91
C LYS A 495 11.39 -5.46 15.00
N PHE A 496 10.33 -6.21 14.73
CA PHE A 496 10.40 -7.38 13.84
C PHE A 496 10.61 -6.97 12.39
N VAL A 497 9.96 -5.89 11.94
CA VAL A 497 10.21 -5.32 10.61
C VAL A 497 11.68 -4.91 10.49
N LYS A 498 12.19 -4.13 11.44
CA LYS A 498 13.59 -3.70 11.46
C LYS A 498 14.55 -4.88 11.39
N GLN A 499 14.34 -5.92 12.21
CA GLN A 499 15.17 -7.13 12.20
C GLN A 499 15.21 -7.84 10.84
N ASN A 500 14.11 -7.88 10.09
CA ASN A 500 14.11 -8.52 8.77
C ASN A 500 14.95 -7.74 7.75
N PHE A 501 15.03 -6.42 7.88
CA PHE A 501 15.86 -5.59 7.00
C PHE A 501 17.34 -5.59 7.41
N GLU A 502 17.67 -5.90 8.66
CA GLU A 502 19.06 -5.93 9.18
C GLU A 502 19.71 -7.33 9.14
N ARG A 503 18.94 -8.40 8.88
CA ARG A 503 19.41 -9.80 8.96
C ARG A 503 20.07 -10.35 7.70
N LEU A 504 20.10 -9.59 6.62
CA LEU A 504 20.71 -9.95 5.32
C LEU A 504 21.71 -8.86 4.93
#